data_AF-A0A7S1DC08-F1
#
_entry.id   AF-A0A7S1DC08-F1
#
_cell.length_a   1.000
_cell.length_b   1.000
_cell.length_c   1.000
_cell.angle_alpha   90.00
_cell.angle_beta   90.00
_cell.angle_gamma   90.00
#
_symmetry.space_group_name_H-M   'P 1'
#
loop_
_entity.id
_entity.type
_entity.pdbx_description
1 polymer ?
#
loop_
_entity_poly.entity_id
_entity_poly.type
_entity_poly.pdbx_seq_one_letter_code
_entity_poly.pdbx_strand_id
1 'polypeptide(L)'
;FTHRILHWGSRGNPYSSAPNQARVAISFVSSDPSFEKPYINPTYFDENHLPPFRVRLLLVCAQLLIYYQRFDLSKACIRACYDFCKEHEDELDPTYKQKVMVEFVKAMKDDEDAP
;
A
#
# COMPACT_ATOMS: atom_id res chain seq x y z
N PHE A 1 -12.56 -9.25 -14.39
CA PHE A 1 -13.07 -8.81 -13.07
C PHE A 1 -12.86 -7.30 -13.01
N THR A 2 -13.87 -6.51 -12.64
CA THR A 2 -13.72 -5.05 -12.43
C THR A 2 -14.29 -4.74 -11.05
N HIS A 3 -13.80 -3.70 -10.37
CA HIS A 3 -14.27 -3.31 -9.02
C HIS A 3 -15.76 -2.91 -8.97
N ARG A 4 -16.45 -2.88 -10.12
CA ARG A 4 -17.88 -2.59 -10.25
C ARG A 4 -18.75 -3.84 -10.46
N ILE A 5 -18.15 -5.00 -10.69
CA ILE A 5 -18.88 -6.26 -10.83
C ILE A 5 -19.03 -6.87 -9.44
N LEU A 6 -20.27 -7.05 -9.01
CA LEU A 6 -20.57 -7.79 -7.79
C LEU A 6 -20.19 -9.26 -8.01
N HIS A 7 -19.32 -9.79 -7.15
CA HIS A 7 -18.86 -11.17 -7.22
C HIS A 7 -18.83 -11.77 -5.82
N TRP A 8 -18.94 -13.09 -5.76
CA TRP A 8 -18.82 -13.87 -4.54
C TRP A 8 -17.73 -14.93 -4.69
N GLY A 9 -17.20 -15.38 -3.56
CA GLY A 9 -16.28 -16.52 -3.53
C GLY A 9 -16.97 -17.79 -4.03
N SER A 10 -16.24 -18.64 -4.76
CA SER A 10 -16.74 -19.98 -5.10
C SER A 10 -16.71 -20.90 -3.88
N ARG A 11 -17.66 -21.84 -3.80
CA ARG A 11 -17.65 -22.91 -2.81
C ARG A 11 -16.33 -23.68 -2.91
N GLY A 12 -15.70 -23.97 -1.78
CA GLY A 12 -14.46 -24.75 -1.72
C GLY A 12 -14.63 -26.12 -2.39
N ASN A 13 -13.55 -26.66 -2.96
CA ASN A 13 -13.56 -27.97 -3.60
C ASN A 13 -13.59 -29.09 -2.53
N PRO A 14 -14.68 -29.86 -2.39
CA PRO A 14 -14.77 -30.93 -1.39
C PRO A 14 -13.86 -32.13 -1.73
N TYR A 15 -13.36 -32.23 -2.96
CA TYR A 15 -12.41 -33.24 -3.42
C TYR A 15 -10.97 -32.73 -3.43
N SER A 16 -10.69 -31.60 -2.78
CA SER A 16 -9.32 -31.15 -2.53
C SER A 16 -8.57 -32.25 -1.79
N SER A 17 -7.44 -32.69 -2.36
CA SER A 17 -6.55 -33.68 -1.74
C SER A 17 -5.96 -33.21 -0.39
N ALA A 18 -6.11 -31.92 -0.08
CA ALA A 18 -5.78 -31.34 1.22
C ALA A 18 -7.01 -30.57 1.77
N PRO A 19 -7.84 -31.19 2.64
CA PRO A 19 -9.02 -30.53 3.22
C PRO A 19 -8.69 -29.33 4.12
N ASN A 20 -7.42 -29.16 4.50
CA ASN A 20 -6.94 -28.08 5.38
C ASN A 20 -5.97 -27.11 4.68
N GLN A 21 -5.87 -27.13 3.34
CA GLN A 21 -4.97 -26.22 2.63
C GLN A 21 -5.64 -24.88 2.34
N ALA A 22 -4.99 -23.79 2.75
CA ALA A 22 -5.44 -22.44 2.47
C ALA A 22 -5.52 -22.20 0.96
N ARG A 23 -6.65 -21.68 0.48
CA ARG A 23 -6.79 -21.20 -0.90
C ARG A 23 -6.36 -19.74 -0.94
N VAL A 24 -5.19 -19.47 -1.53
CA VAL A 24 -4.69 -18.11 -1.72
C VAL A 24 -4.98 -17.66 -3.14
N ALA A 25 -5.66 -16.52 -3.28
CA ALA A 25 -5.85 -15.84 -4.56
C ALA A 25 -5.18 -14.48 -4.49
N ILE A 26 -4.26 -14.21 -5.42
CA ILE A 26 -3.61 -12.91 -5.56
C ILE A 26 -4.14 -12.29 -6.86
N SER A 27 -4.54 -11.03 -6.81
CA SER A 27 -5.05 -10.31 -7.97
C SER A 27 -4.35 -8.96 -8.06
N PHE A 28 -3.87 -8.64 -9.26
CA PHE A 28 -3.30 -7.34 -9.59
C PHE A 28 -4.33 -6.57 -10.39
N VAL A 29 -4.47 -5.29 -10.09
CA VAL A 29 -5.44 -4.41 -10.70
C VAL A 29 -4.71 -3.19 -11.24
N SER A 30 -5.10 -2.75 -12.43
CA SER A 30 -4.62 -1.53 -13.04
C SER A 30 -5.80 -0.64 -13.41
N SER A 31 -5.55 0.65 -13.46
CA SER A 31 -6.49 1.68 -13.91
C SER A 31 -5.81 2.58 -14.93
N ASP A 32 -6.61 3.26 -15.73
CA ASP A 32 -6.11 4.35 -16.56
C ASP A 32 -5.62 5.51 -15.66
N PRO A 33 -4.45 6.12 -15.89
CA PRO A 33 -3.94 7.25 -15.12
C PRO A 33 -4.88 8.47 -15.08
N SER A 34 -5.76 8.62 -16.07
CA SER A 34 -6.79 9.66 -16.10
C SER A 34 -7.98 9.38 -15.17
N PHE A 35 -8.21 8.10 -14.84
CA PHE A 35 -9.23 7.68 -13.88
C PHE A 35 -8.70 7.71 -12.45
N GLU A 36 -7.54 7.10 -12.19
CA GLU A 36 -6.84 7.16 -10.91
C GLU A 36 -5.35 7.38 -11.17
N LYS A 37 -4.82 8.47 -10.61
CA LYS A 37 -3.43 8.86 -10.82
C LYS A 37 -2.47 7.93 -10.06
N PRO A 38 -1.31 7.59 -10.64
CA PRO A 38 -0.26 6.88 -9.91
C PRO A 38 0.20 7.68 -8.68
N TYR A 39 0.54 6.95 -7.59
CA TYR A 39 1.03 7.56 -6.35
C TYR A 39 2.50 8.02 -6.42
N ILE A 40 3.22 7.60 -7.46
CA ILE A 40 4.62 7.98 -7.74
C ILE A 40 4.74 8.52 -9.16
N ASN A 41 5.82 9.26 -9.41
CA ASN A 41 6.09 9.83 -10.73
C ASN A 41 6.05 8.74 -11.84
N PRO A 42 5.20 8.89 -12.88
CA PRO A 42 5.10 7.95 -13.99
C PRO A 42 6.42 7.71 -14.74
N THR A 43 7.38 8.63 -14.67
CA THR A 43 8.68 8.50 -15.33
C THR A 43 9.52 7.32 -14.83
N TYR A 44 9.18 6.74 -13.67
CA TYR A 44 9.84 5.55 -13.14
C TYR A 44 9.34 4.23 -13.72
N PHE A 45 8.27 4.27 -14.52
CA PHE A 45 7.73 3.09 -15.20
C PHE A 45 8.19 3.08 -16.66
N ASP A 46 9.14 2.21 -16.95
CA ASP A 46 9.57 1.84 -18.29
C ASP A 46 9.16 0.38 -18.54
N GLU A 47 8.71 0.05 -19.75
CA GLU A 47 8.32 -1.31 -20.13
C GLU A 47 9.48 -2.32 -19.98
N ASN A 48 10.71 -1.84 -20.04
CA ASN A 48 11.91 -2.68 -20.02
C ASN A 48 12.56 -2.80 -18.64
N HIS A 49 12.16 -1.98 -17.66
CA HIS A 49 12.86 -1.88 -16.38
C HIS A 49 11.90 -1.75 -15.21
N LEU A 50 12.18 -2.51 -14.16
CA LEU A 50 11.51 -2.31 -12.88
C LEU A 50 11.88 -0.95 -12.28
N PRO A 51 10.96 -0.28 -11.57
CA PRO A 51 11.28 0.94 -10.86
C PRO A 51 12.48 0.72 -9.91
N PRO A 52 13.35 1.75 -9.75
CA PRO A 52 14.48 1.68 -8.82
C PRO A 52 14.05 1.21 -7.43
N PHE A 53 14.93 0.49 -6.73
CA PHE A 53 14.61 -0.05 -5.40
C PHE A 53 14.08 1.03 -4.44
N ARG A 54 14.68 2.23 -4.44
CA ARG A 54 14.24 3.35 -3.61
C ARG A 54 12.77 3.73 -3.85
N VAL A 55 12.32 3.72 -5.11
CA VAL A 55 10.94 4.07 -5.50
C VAL A 55 9.97 3.01 -5.00
N ARG A 56 10.37 1.73 -5.13
CA ARG A 56 9.59 0.60 -4.60
C ARG A 56 9.50 0.66 -3.08
N LEU A 57 10.60 0.93 -2.39
CA LEU A 57 10.64 1.08 -0.93
C LEU A 57 9.82 2.28 -0.47
N LEU A 58 9.88 3.41 -1.19
CA LEU A 58 9.10 4.61 -0.93
C LEU A 58 7.60 4.31 -0.94
N LEU A 59 7.13 3.58 -1.95
CA LEU A 59 5.73 3.13 -2.00
C LEU A 59 5.39 2.22 -0.82
N VAL A 60 6.26 1.28 -0.46
CA VAL A 60 6.02 0.39 0.69
C VAL A 60 5.91 1.19 1.99
N CYS A 61 6.86 2.09 2.27
CA CYS A 61 6.84 2.95 3.45
C CYS A 61 5.58 3.83 3.49
N ALA A 62 5.21 4.44 2.37
CA ALA A 62 4.01 5.26 2.27
C ALA A 62 2.74 4.43 2.53
N GLN A 63 2.63 3.22 1.96
CA GLN A 63 1.48 2.34 2.16
C GLN A 63 1.38 1.83 3.61
N LEU A 64 2.51 1.52 4.25
CA LEU A 64 2.53 1.18 5.68
C LEU A 64 2.01 2.33 6.54
N LEU A 65 2.35 3.57 6.20
CA LEU A 65 1.82 4.77 6.87
C LEU A 65 0.34 4.99 6.60
N ILE A 66 -0.13 4.80 5.37
CA ILE A 66 -1.56 4.97 5.04
C ILE A 66 -2.45 3.94 5.77
N TYR A 67 -1.92 2.74 6.01
CA TYR A 67 -2.68 1.63 6.59
C TYR A 67 -2.13 1.18 7.95
N TYR A 68 -1.43 2.05 8.68
CA TYR A 68 -0.73 1.67 9.92
C TYR A 68 -1.65 0.96 10.92
N GLN A 69 -2.92 1.36 11.02
CA GLN A 69 -3.92 0.75 11.92
C GLN A 69 -4.19 -0.74 11.64
N ARG A 70 -3.85 -1.24 10.45
CA ARG A 70 -4.01 -2.66 10.07
C ARG A 70 -2.81 -3.52 10.47
N PHE A 71 -1.75 -2.89 10.97
CA PHE A 71 -0.48 -3.52 11.26
C PHE A 71 -0.06 -3.14 12.68
N ASP A 72 0.55 -4.08 13.40
CA ASP A 72 1.13 -3.79 14.71
C ASP A 72 2.54 -3.21 14.54
N LEU A 73 2.62 -1.96 14.04
CA LEU A 73 3.89 -1.28 13.77
C LEU A 73 4.32 -0.46 14.99
N SER A 74 5.58 -0.65 15.42
CA SER A 74 6.18 0.21 16.44
C SER A 74 6.30 1.65 15.96
N LYS A 75 6.25 2.63 16.88
CA LYS A 75 6.47 4.05 16.55
C LYS A 75 7.84 4.29 15.91
N ALA A 76 8.85 3.51 16.29
CA ALA A 76 10.17 3.57 15.66
C ALA A 76 10.11 3.18 14.17
N CYS A 77 9.35 2.15 13.82
CA CYS A 77 9.13 1.75 12.43
C CYS A 77 8.32 2.80 11.66
N ILE A 78 7.25 3.33 12.25
CA ILE A 78 6.43 4.40 11.66
C ILE A 78 7.30 5.64 11.36
N ARG A 79 8.12 6.06 12.32
CA ARG A 79 9.03 7.19 12.14
C ARG A 79 10.07 6.91 11.06
N ALA A 80 10.71 5.75 11.06
CA ALA A 80 11.66 5.37 10.01
C ALA A 80 11.02 5.36 8.61
N CYS A 81 9.78 4.87 8.48
CA CYS A 81 9.04 4.92 7.21
C CYS A 81 8.78 6.37 6.78
N TYR A 82 8.37 7.23 7.71
CA TYR A 82 8.10 8.64 7.41
C TYR A 82 9.38 9.41 7.05
N ASP A 83 10.48 9.18 7.75
CA ASP A 83 11.77 9.81 7.45
C ASP A 83 12.23 9.45 6.03
N PHE A 84 12.08 8.18 5.63
CA PHE A 84 12.36 7.75 4.26
C PHE A 84 11.42 8.40 3.23
N CYS A 85 10.12 8.49 3.54
CA CYS A 85 9.17 9.21 2.68
C CYS A 85 9.50 10.69 2.56
N LYS A 86 10.02 11.31 3.62
CA LYS A 86 10.37 12.73 3.68
C LYS A 86 11.64 13.02 2.88
N GLU A 87 12.63 12.14 2.92
CA GLU A 87 13.87 12.23 2.13
C GLU A 87 13.59 12.15 0.62
N HIS A 88 12.61 11.35 0.21
CA HIS A 88 12.26 11.12 -1.20
C HIS A 88 10.92 11.73 -1.61
N GLU A 89 10.48 12.78 -0.92
CA GLU A 89 9.11 13.29 -1.05
C GLU A 89 8.76 13.86 -2.42
N ASP A 90 9.75 14.29 -3.21
CA ASP A 90 9.57 14.81 -4.57
C ASP A 90 9.25 13.72 -5.60
N GLU A 91 9.44 12.44 -5.23
CA GLU A 91 9.08 11.30 -6.08
C GLU A 91 7.61 10.87 -5.92
N LEU A 92 6.92 11.36 -4.89
CA LEU A 92 5.50 11.10 -4.61
C LEU A 92 4.59 12.11 -5.34
N ASP A 93 3.39 11.65 -5.71
CA ASP A 93 2.33 12.57 -6.10
C ASP A 93 2.02 13.57 -4.96
N PRO A 94 1.85 14.88 -5.22
CA PRO A 94 1.65 15.89 -4.18
C PRO A 94 0.45 15.62 -3.26
N THR A 95 -0.64 15.10 -3.81
CA THR A 95 -1.84 14.79 -3.02
C THR A 95 -1.61 13.56 -2.15
N TYR A 96 -0.88 12.59 -2.67
CA TYR A 96 -0.51 11.39 -1.92
C TYR A 96 0.50 11.70 -0.80
N LYS A 97 1.51 12.54 -1.07
CA LYS A 97 2.45 13.08 -0.06
C LYS A 97 1.72 13.73 1.11
N GLN A 98 0.72 14.57 0.83
CA GLN A 98 -0.08 15.21 1.88
C GLN A 98 -0.82 14.17 2.72
N LYS A 99 -1.39 13.14 2.08
CA LYS A 99 -2.08 12.05 2.77
C LYS A 99 -1.13 11.28 3.70
N VAL A 100 0.07 10.94 3.23
CA VAL A 100 1.11 10.27 4.03
C VAL A 100 1.47 11.09 5.27
N MET A 101 1.65 12.41 5.13
CA MET A 101 1.92 13.31 6.27
C MET A 101 0.77 13.31 7.28
N VAL A 102 -0.47 13.40 6.82
CA VAL A 102 -1.65 13.41 7.71
C VAL A 102 -1.74 12.12 8.50
N GLU A 103 -1.58 10.97 7.85
CA GLU A 103 -1.67 9.66 8.53
C GLU A 103 -0.48 9.44 9.47
N PHE A 104 0.73 9.91 9.12
CA PHE A 104 1.86 9.90 10.06
C PHE A 104 1.56 10.71 11.33
N VAL A 105 1.03 11.93 11.19
CA VAL A 105 0.70 12.78 12.35
C VAL A 105 -0.35 12.13 13.24
N LYS A 106 -1.37 11.48 12.65
CA LYS A 106 -2.36 10.70 13.42
C LYS A 106 -1.70 9.53 14.14
N ALA A 107 -0.92 8.73 13.40
CA ALA A 107 -0.23 7.57 13.95
C ALA A 107 0.69 7.93 15.12
N MET A 108 1.28 9.13 15.14
CA MET A 108 2.11 9.60 16.25
C MET A 108 1.31 10.11 17.46
N LYS A 109 0.02 10.44 17.31
CA LYS A 109 -0.87 10.93 18.37
C LYS A 109 -1.71 9.84 19.03
N ASP A 110 -2.02 8.76 18.33
CA ASP A 110 -2.94 7.70 18.79
C ASP A 110 -2.54 7.00 20.13
N ASP A 111 -1.33 7.24 20.67
CA ASP A 111 -0.92 6.71 21.99
C ASP A 111 -1.21 7.67 23.17
N GLU A 112 -1.54 8.95 22.93
CA GLU A 112 -1.87 9.89 24.00
C GLU A 112 -3.27 9.64 24.61
N ASP A 113 -4.12 8.87 23.92
CA ASP A 113 -5.50 8.55 24.31
C ASP A 113 -5.73 7.06 24.65
N ALA A 114 -4.65 6.27 24.77
CA ALA A 114 -4.74 4.88 25.23
C ALA A 114 -4.79 4.85 26.79
N PRO A 115 -5.83 4.26 27.41
CA PRO A 115 -5.98 4.23 28.87
C PRO A 115 -4.92 3.40 29.59
#